data_AF-N8Q7C7-F1
#
_entry.id   AF-N8Q7C7-F1
#
_cell.length_a   1.000
_cell.length_b   1.000
_cell.length_c   1.000
_cell.angle_alpha   90.00
_cell.angle_beta   90.00
_cell.angle_gamma   90.00
#
_symmetry.space_group_name_H-M   'P 1'
#
loop_
_entity.id
_entity.type
_entity.pdbx_description
1 polymer ?
#
loop_
_entity_poly.entity_id
_entity_poly.type
_entity_poly.pdbx_seq_one_letter_code
_entity_poly.pdbx_strand_id
1 'polypeptide(L)'
;MDASRPAMYVGNHSMYGIFDAPMLIDYLYNEHKVAVVSIADHSHFYVPLWREAVKKFGAVDGIQHYVRAVMQQGYSILVFPGGGREVLKRQGEQYQLIWKQRYGFLKLAQEFNYDIVPFAALGGDEVYEIGFDANKIIQHKYFQKLLKVPQLNKLLRQGDVIPSLPKRLFPKRLPFYFQFMPRQSIAQVQTQEELIAFRHSLQQHIYTGLAELKALRQQD
;
A
#
# COMPACT_ATOMS: atom_id res chain seq x y z
N MET A 1 18.57 -3.91 9.07
CA MET A 1 18.30 -4.16 7.63
C MET A 1 19.59 -4.01 6.85
N ASP A 2 19.70 -4.63 5.67
CA ASP A 2 20.90 -4.50 4.83
C ASP A 2 20.69 -3.38 3.79
N ALA A 3 21.33 -2.23 4.01
CA ALA A 3 21.32 -1.08 3.09
C ALA A 3 22.30 -1.23 1.92
N SER A 4 23.19 -2.23 1.93
CA SER A 4 24.19 -2.44 0.86
C SER A 4 23.59 -3.02 -0.42
N ARG A 5 22.38 -3.60 -0.33
CA ARG A 5 21.66 -4.17 -1.46
C ARG A 5 20.20 -3.69 -1.47
N PRO A 6 19.65 -3.29 -2.62
CA PRO A 6 18.27 -2.85 -2.67
C PRO A 6 17.28 -3.98 -2.36
N ALA A 7 16.08 -3.58 -1.95
CA ALA A 7 14.95 -4.48 -1.73
C ALA A 7 13.62 -3.79 -2.05
N MET A 8 12.58 -4.61 -2.19
CA MET A 8 11.21 -4.14 -2.25
C MET A 8 10.52 -4.37 -0.91
N TYR A 9 10.18 -3.28 -0.24
CA TYR A 9 9.46 -3.24 1.02
C TYR A 9 7.95 -3.30 0.76
N VAL A 10 7.29 -4.37 1.22
CA VAL A 10 5.90 -4.69 0.86
C VAL A 10 5.05 -4.84 2.11
N GLY A 11 3.95 -4.11 2.22
CA GLY A 11 3.11 -4.16 3.41
C GLY A 11 1.71 -3.62 3.20
N ASN A 12 0.94 -3.53 4.29
CA ASN A 12 -0.38 -2.93 4.27
C ASN A 12 -0.30 -1.40 4.15
N HIS A 13 -1.20 -0.82 3.37
CA HIS A 13 -1.40 0.63 3.36
C HIS A 13 -2.43 1.01 4.42
N SER A 14 -2.37 2.23 4.94
CA SER A 14 -3.35 2.85 5.81
C SER A 14 -4.31 3.76 5.04
N MET A 15 -5.47 4.03 5.64
CA MET A 15 -6.53 4.86 5.10
C MET A 15 -5.99 6.24 4.78
N TYR A 16 -6.32 6.73 3.59
CA TYR A 16 -5.81 7.96 2.98
C TYR A 16 -4.29 8.01 2.70
N GLY A 17 -3.50 7.05 3.18
CA GLY A 17 -2.06 6.94 2.89
C GLY A 17 -1.22 8.13 3.35
N ILE A 18 -1.70 8.90 4.33
CA ILE A 18 -1.08 10.17 4.74
C ILE A 18 0.08 9.94 5.71
N PHE A 19 -0.01 8.93 6.58
CA PHE A 19 0.88 8.81 7.73
C PHE A 19 1.86 7.65 7.63
N ASP A 20 1.45 6.52 7.07
CA ASP A 20 2.28 5.32 7.04
C ASP A 20 3.50 5.46 6.11
N ALA A 21 3.32 5.92 4.88
CA ALA A 21 4.43 6.04 3.94
C ALA A 21 5.53 7.00 4.45
N PRO A 22 5.24 8.24 4.89
CA PRO A 22 6.27 9.13 5.42
C PRO A 22 6.98 8.58 6.66
N MET A 23 6.26 7.96 7.59
CA MET A 23 6.86 7.39 8.81
C MET A 23 7.79 6.22 8.50
N LEU A 24 7.39 5.34 7.58
CA LEU A 24 8.23 4.21 7.16
C LEU A 24 9.47 4.69 6.40
N ILE A 25 9.33 5.69 5.52
CA ILE A 25 10.46 6.29 4.78
C ILE A 25 11.46 6.92 5.76
N ASP A 26 10.97 7.73 6.69
CA ASP A 26 11.80 8.39 7.71
C ASP A 26 12.58 7.38 8.55
N TYR A 27 11.89 6.35 9.07
CA TYR A 27 12.52 5.30 9.86
C TYR A 27 13.57 4.51 9.06
N LEU A 28 13.24 4.08 7.84
CA LEU A 28 14.17 3.34 6.99
C LEU A 28 15.45 4.13 6.72
N TYR A 29 15.33 5.43 6.49
CA TYR A 29 16.47 6.29 6.23
C TYR A 29 17.25 6.64 7.49
N ASN A 30 16.59 7.11 8.55
CA ASN A 30 17.28 7.61 9.74
C ASN A 30 17.91 6.48 10.56
N GLU A 31 17.19 5.38 10.75
CA GLU A 31 17.63 4.26 11.60
C GLU A 31 18.45 3.22 10.83
N HIS A 32 18.15 2.97 9.55
CA HIS A 32 18.78 1.89 8.78
C HIS A 32 19.59 2.37 7.58
N LYS A 33 19.61 3.68 7.28
CA LYS A 33 20.28 4.26 6.10
C LYS A 33 19.81 3.66 4.77
N VAL A 34 18.58 3.14 4.74
CA VAL A 34 17.93 2.63 3.54
C VAL A 34 17.13 3.77 2.91
N ALA A 35 17.64 4.31 1.80
CA ALA A 35 16.85 5.21 0.96
C ALA A 35 15.85 4.39 0.13
N VAL A 36 14.57 4.75 0.22
CA VAL A 36 13.50 4.12 -0.55
C VAL A 36 12.77 5.13 -1.44
N VAL A 37 12.29 4.65 -2.58
CA VAL A 37 11.33 5.35 -3.42
C VAL A 37 9.96 4.72 -3.25
N SER A 38 8.97 5.52 -2.85
CA SER A 38 7.60 5.02 -2.70
C SER A 38 6.85 5.04 -4.02
N ILE A 39 6.01 4.03 -4.28
CA ILE A 39 5.17 3.99 -5.48
C ILE A 39 3.78 4.55 -5.17
N ALA A 40 3.45 5.69 -5.76
CA ALA A 40 2.12 6.28 -5.64
C ALA A 40 1.17 5.81 -6.76
N ASP A 41 -0.10 5.58 -6.43
CA ASP A 41 -1.12 5.28 -7.44
C ASP A 41 -1.26 6.48 -8.38
N HIS A 42 -1.26 6.22 -9.69
CA HIS A 42 -1.37 7.22 -10.75
C HIS A 42 -2.53 8.22 -10.52
N SER A 43 -3.59 7.81 -9.83
CA SER A 43 -4.71 8.69 -9.47
C SER A 43 -4.32 9.91 -8.63
N HIS A 44 -3.25 9.82 -7.84
CA HIS A 44 -2.75 10.91 -7.01
C HIS A 44 -2.26 12.10 -7.84
N PHE A 45 -1.83 11.84 -9.09
CA PHE A 45 -1.30 12.84 -10.00
C PHE A 45 -2.39 13.65 -10.73
N TYR A 46 -3.67 13.28 -10.61
CA TYR A 46 -4.79 14.08 -11.16
C TYR A 46 -5.19 15.25 -10.24
N VAL A 47 -4.74 15.28 -8.98
CA VAL A 47 -5.03 16.36 -8.03
C VAL A 47 -3.78 17.25 -7.88
N PRO A 48 -3.75 18.48 -8.42
CA PRO A 48 -2.52 19.27 -8.56
C PRO A 48 -1.75 19.53 -7.25
N LEU A 49 -2.46 19.86 -6.15
CA LEU A 49 -1.82 20.10 -4.85
C LEU A 49 -1.31 18.81 -4.18
N TRP A 50 -2.01 17.68 -4.41
CA TRP A 50 -1.64 16.37 -3.88
C TRP A 50 -0.43 15.79 -4.64
N ARG A 51 -0.36 16.03 -5.95
CA ARG A 51 0.78 15.67 -6.81
C ARG A 51 2.10 16.24 -6.30
N GLU A 52 2.12 17.52 -5.94
CA GLU A 52 3.33 18.19 -5.48
C GLU A 52 3.76 17.69 -4.09
N ALA A 53 2.82 17.36 -3.21
CA ALA A 53 3.12 16.71 -1.94
C ALA A 53 3.71 15.31 -2.15
N VAL A 54 3.07 14.46 -2.96
CA VAL A 54 3.51 13.09 -3.28
C VAL A 54 4.93 13.08 -3.85
N LYS A 55 5.24 14.00 -4.78
CA LYS A 55 6.61 14.16 -5.31
C LYS A 55 7.62 14.60 -4.25
N LYS A 56 7.26 15.57 -3.39
CA LYS A 56 8.14 16.06 -2.32
C LYS A 56 8.49 14.98 -1.30
N PHE A 57 7.61 14.01 -1.08
CA PHE A 57 7.87 12.86 -0.22
C PHE A 57 8.57 11.69 -0.94
N GLY A 58 9.16 11.94 -2.13
CA GLY A 58 9.97 10.96 -2.85
C GLY A 58 9.17 9.85 -3.52
N ALA A 59 7.85 10.03 -3.69
CA ALA A 59 7.04 9.05 -4.39
C ALA A 59 7.05 9.28 -5.90
N VAL A 60 7.23 8.19 -6.64
CA VAL A 60 7.14 8.17 -8.11
C VAL A 60 5.79 7.64 -8.56
N ASP A 61 5.37 8.07 -9.75
CA ASP A 61 4.17 7.55 -10.37
C ASP A 61 4.33 6.05 -10.63
N GLY A 62 3.33 5.26 -10.21
CA GLY A 62 3.29 3.81 -10.41
C GLY A 62 3.17 3.33 -11.85
N ILE A 63 3.33 4.21 -12.84
CA ILE A 63 3.57 3.81 -14.22
C ILE A 63 4.87 2.99 -14.27
N GLN A 64 4.77 1.77 -14.81
CA GLN A 64 5.84 0.78 -14.71
C GLN A 64 7.19 1.27 -15.23
N HIS A 65 7.23 2.14 -16.25
CA HIS A 65 8.50 2.62 -16.79
C HIS A 65 9.28 3.48 -15.79
N TYR A 66 8.62 4.25 -14.91
CA TYR A 66 9.30 5.03 -13.87
C TYR A 66 9.84 4.10 -12.79
N VAL A 67 9.03 3.12 -12.37
CA VAL A 67 9.45 2.13 -11.37
C VAL A 67 10.67 1.35 -11.88
N ARG A 68 10.67 0.91 -13.14
CA ARG A 68 11.83 0.27 -13.78
C ARG A 68 13.06 1.17 -13.75
N ALA A 69 12.93 2.43 -14.15
CA ALA A 69 14.06 3.37 -14.19
C ALA A 69 14.68 3.59 -12.80
N VAL A 70 13.87 3.62 -11.75
CA VAL A 70 14.33 3.73 -10.36
C VAL A 70 15.02 2.45 -9.90
N MET A 71 14.44 1.28 -10.20
CA MET A 71 15.04 -0.01 -9.83
C MET A 71 16.37 -0.27 -10.57
N GLN A 72 16.48 0.17 -11.84
CA GLN A 72 17.73 0.14 -12.61
C GLN A 72 18.85 0.97 -11.98
N GLN A 73 18.50 2.06 -11.30
CA GLN A 73 19.45 2.90 -10.57
C GLN A 73 19.84 2.32 -9.20
N GLY A 74 19.23 1.21 -8.78
CA GLY A 74 19.56 0.53 -7.53
C GLY A 74 18.85 1.08 -6.29
N TYR A 75 17.79 1.86 -6.44
CA TYR A 75 17.00 2.33 -5.29
C TYR A 75 16.10 1.24 -4.74
N SER A 76 16.04 1.11 -3.42
CA SER A 76 15.00 0.31 -2.76
C SER A 76 13.61 0.89 -3.01
N ILE A 77 12.59 0.03 -3.02
CA ILE A 77 11.21 0.40 -3.35
C ILE A 77 10.32 0.19 -2.13
N LEU A 78 9.49 1.17 -1.77
CA LEU A 78 8.38 1.00 -0.83
C LEU A 78 7.07 0.90 -1.61
N VAL A 79 6.36 -0.22 -1.47
CA VAL A 79 5.15 -0.49 -2.24
C VAL A 79 4.01 -1.03 -1.38
N PHE A 80 2.81 -0.51 -1.66
CA PHE A 80 1.54 -0.96 -1.12
C PHE A 80 0.74 -1.63 -2.26
N PRO A 81 0.73 -2.97 -2.37
CA PRO A 81 0.25 -3.62 -3.60
C PRO A 81 -1.23 -3.35 -3.94
N GLY A 82 -2.08 -3.12 -2.94
CA GLY A 82 -3.48 -2.74 -3.15
C GLY A 82 -3.68 -1.27 -3.53
N GLY A 83 -2.62 -0.44 -3.46
CA GLY A 83 -2.55 0.92 -4.00
C GLY A 83 -3.76 1.77 -3.60
N GLY A 84 -4.38 2.43 -4.58
CA GLY A 84 -5.55 3.29 -4.36
C GLY A 84 -6.70 2.64 -3.57
N ARG A 85 -6.89 1.32 -3.65
CA ARG A 85 -8.00 0.66 -2.95
C ARG A 85 -7.75 0.52 -1.44
N GLU A 86 -6.49 0.40 -1.04
CA GLU A 86 -6.11 0.29 0.38
C GLU A 86 -6.08 1.64 1.10
N VAL A 87 -6.01 2.76 0.36
CA VAL A 87 -6.21 4.10 0.95
C VAL A 87 -7.69 4.48 1.01
N LEU A 88 -8.52 3.99 0.08
CA LEU A 88 -9.95 4.23 0.01
C LEU A 88 -10.76 3.14 0.73
N LYS A 89 -10.33 2.79 1.95
CA LYS A 89 -11.00 1.78 2.77
C LYS A 89 -12.41 2.19 3.17
N ARG A 90 -13.23 1.17 3.38
CA ARG A 90 -14.60 1.26 3.86
C ARG A 90 -14.69 0.74 5.29
N GLN A 91 -15.86 0.90 5.89
CA GLN A 91 -16.08 0.42 7.23
C GLN A 91 -15.89 -1.11 7.29
N GLY A 92 -15.06 -1.58 8.22
CA GLY A 92 -14.73 -3.01 8.39
C GLY A 92 -13.50 -3.48 7.60
N GLU A 93 -12.92 -2.62 6.75
CA GLU A 93 -11.77 -2.99 5.93
C GLU A 93 -10.41 -2.61 6.54
N GLN A 94 -10.41 -2.08 7.76
CA GLN A 94 -9.19 -1.70 8.46
C GLN A 94 -8.18 -2.86 8.50
N TYR A 95 -6.95 -2.54 8.13
CA TYR A 95 -5.79 -3.42 8.05
C TYR A 95 -5.88 -4.57 7.04
N GLN A 96 -6.93 -4.62 6.20
CA GLN A 96 -7.03 -5.62 5.15
C GLN A 96 -6.10 -5.33 3.97
N LEU A 97 -5.45 -6.38 3.48
CA LEU A 97 -4.64 -6.35 2.26
C LEU A 97 -5.54 -6.52 1.02
N ILE A 98 -5.83 -5.44 0.30
CA ILE A 98 -6.77 -5.43 -0.84
C ILE A 98 -6.01 -5.48 -2.17
N TRP A 99 -5.24 -6.55 -2.35
CA TRP A 99 -4.32 -6.69 -3.49
C TRP A 99 -4.99 -7.19 -4.78
N LYS A 100 -6.22 -7.72 -4.70
CA LYS A 100 -6.99 -8.28 -5.84
C LYS A 100 -6.18 -9.33 -6.64
N GLN A 101 -6.00 -9.13 -7.94
CA GLN A 101 -5.18 -9.97 -8.84
C GLN A 101 -3.88 -9.23 -9.24
N ARG A 102 -3.33 -8.41 -8.34
CA ARG A 102 -2.11 -7.63 -8.61
C ARG A 102 -0.86 -8.43 -8.23
N TYR A 103 -0.07 -8.75 -9.25
CA TYR A 103 1.22 -9.48 -9.14
C TYR A 103 2.39 -8.66 -9.69
N GLY A 104 2.15 -7.45 -10.21
CA GLY A 104 3.16 -6.66 -10.92
C GLY A 104 4.39 -6.33 -10.06
N PHE A 105 4.21 -6.09 -8.76
CA PHE A 105 5.31 -5.81 -7.85
C PHE A 105 6.27 -7.01 -7.70
N LEU A 106 5.73 -8.24 -7.61
CA LEU A 106 6.53 -9.47 -7.56
C LEU A 106 7.28 -9.70 -8.88
N LYS A 107 6.60 -9.47 -10.02
CA LYS A 107 7.23 -9.58 -11.35
C LYS A 107 8.38 -8.58 -11.52
N LEU A 108 8.20 -7.35 -11.05
CA LEU A 108 9.28 -6.35 -11.03
C LEU A 108 10.41 -6.75 -10.08
N ALA A 109 10.09 -7.27 -8.90
CA ALA A 109 11.11 -7.77 -7.98
C ALA A 109 11.95 -8.90 -8.61
N GLN A 110 11.33 -9.83 -9.33
CA GLN A 110 12.04 -10.86 -10.11
C GLN A 110 12.88 -10.25 -11.24
N GLU A 111 12.29 -9.34 -12.03
CA GLU A 111 12.95 -8.69 -13.18
C GLU A 111 14.27 -8.00 -12.79
N PHE A 112 14.31 -7.38 -11.60
CA PHE A 112 15.48 -6.65 -11.10
C PHE A 112 16.27 -7.37 -10.02
N ASN A 113 15.94 -8.64 -9.71
CA ASN A 113 16.58 -9.43 -8.66
C ASN A 113 16.54 -8.75 -7.26
N TYR A 114 15.39 -8.17 -6.92
CA TYR A 114 15.14 -7.59 -5.60
C TYR A 114 14.48 -8.63 -4.70
N ASP A 115 14.99 -8.76 -3.48
CA ASP A 115 14.29 -9.50 -2.45
C ASP A 115 13.10 -8.69 -1.92
N ILE A 116 12.10 -9.40 -1.37
CA ILE A 116 10.95 -8.81 -0.71
C ILE A 116 11.24 -8.68 0.79
N VAL A 117 11.06 -7.50 1.36
CA VAL A 117 11.06 -7.27 2.80
C VAL A 117 9.63 -6.97 3.22
N PRO A 118 8.90 -7.92 3.83
CA PRO A 118 7.54 -7.68 4.27
C PRO A 118 7.53 -6.70 5.45
N PHE A 119 6.49 -5.88 5.56
CA PHE A 119 6.25 -5.07 6.76
C PHE A 119 4.76 -5.05 7.13
N ALA A 120 4.50 -4.80 8.40
CA ALA A 120 3.17 -4.57 8.95
C ALA A 120 3.14 -3.21 9.64
N ALA A 121 2.05 -2.47 9.48
CA ALA A 121 1.84 -1.14 10.08
C ALA A 121 0.45 -1.04 10.73
N LEU A 122 0.41 -0.60 11.98
CA LEU A 122 -0.76 -0.48 12.84
C LEU A 122 -0.93 0.96 13.33
N GLY A 123 -2.18 1.42 13.42
CA GLY A 123 -2.56 2.74 13.92
C GLY A 123 -3.10 3.66 12.84
N GLY A 124 -2.50 3.64 11.63
CA GLY A 124 -2.87 4.54 10.53
C GLY A 124 -4.35 4.47 10.10
N ASP A 125 -4.94 3.27 10.08
CA ASP A 125 -6.37 3.09 9.73
C ASP A 125 -7.34 3.58 10.81
N GLU A 126 -6.86 3.85 12.03
CA GLU A 126 -7.65 4.31 13.18
C GLU A 126 -7.57 5.82 13.40
N VAL A 127 -6.63 6.49 12.72
CA VAL A 127 -6.41 7.93 12.81
C VAL A 127 -7.67 8.71 12.43
N TYR A 128 -8.43 8.20 11.45
CA TYR A 128 -9.72 8.76 11.04
C TYR A 128 -10.86 7.77 11.30
N GLU A 129 -11.96 8.32 11.80
CA GLU A 129 -13.22 7.57 11.90
C GLU A 129 -14.06 7.86 10.65
N ILE A 130 -14.57 6.83 9.99
CA ILE A 130 -15.45 7.00 8.83
C ILE A 130 -16.79 7.57 9.31
N GLY A 131 -17.14 8.77 8.82
CA GLY A 131 -18.45 9.40 9.05
C GLY A 131 -19.45 9.05 7.95
N PHE A 132 -18.96 8.90 6.72
CA PHE A 132 -19.75 8.48 5.57
C PHE A 132 -19.02 7.35 4.83
N ASP A 133 -19.63 6.16 4.82
CA ASP A 133 -19.09 4.99 4.13
C ASP A 133 -19.45 4.99 2.64
N ALA A 134 -18.45 4.85 1.79
CA ALA A 134 -18.61 4.68 0.34
C ALA A 134 -19.56 3.54 -0.05
N ASN A 135 -19.72 2.50 0.80
CA ASN A 135 -20.69 1.42 0.58
C ASN A 135 -22.12 1.95 0.39
N LYS A 136 -22.49 3.05 1.05
CA LYS A 136 -23.82 3.67 0.89
C LYS A 136 -24.06 4.16 -0.54
N ILE A 137 -23.02 4.69 -1.19
CA ILE A 137 -23.08 5.11 -2.60
C ILE A 137 -23.11 3.87 -3.49
N ILE A 138 -22.19 2.93 -3.25
CA ILE A 138 -21.96 1.81 -4.15
C ILE A 138 -23.15 0.84 -4.16
N GLN A 139 -23.81 0.63 -3.03
CA GLN A 139 -24.99 -0.22 -2.92
C GLN A 139 -26.26 0.48 -3.43
N HIS A 140 -26.21 1.78 -3.74
CA HIS A 140 -27.37 2.51 -4.22
C HIS A 140 -27.78 2.05 -5.62
N LYS A 141 -29.09 1.83 -5.84
CA LYS A 141 -29.63 1.28 -7.11
C LYS A 141 -29.24 2.09 -8.35
N TYR A 142 -29.21 3.42 -8.24
CA TYR A 142 -28.77 4.28 -9.35
C TYR A 142 -27.28 4.16 -9.64
N PHE A 143 -26.44 4.02 -8.61
CA PHE A 143 -25.01 3.80 -8.83
C PHE A 143 -24.75 2.44 -9.48
N GLN A 144 -25.49 1.40 -9.07
CA GLN A 144 -25.42 0.10 -9.71
C GLN A 144 -25.89 0.13 -11.17
N LYS A 145 -26.89 0.94 -11.51
CA LYS A 145 -27.27 1.21 -12.90
C LYS A 145 -26.17 1.93 -13.68
N LEU A 146 -25.49 2.90 -13.06
CA LEU A 146 -24.36 3.63 -13.65
C LEU A 146 -23.20 2.68 -14.02
N LEU A 147 -22.89 1.73 -13.14
CA LEU A 147 -21.85 0.72 -13.38
C LEU A 147 -22.18 -0.28 -14.50
N LYS A 148 -23.42 -0.32 -15.01
CA LYS A 148 -23.75 -1.13 -16.20
C LYS A 148 -23.21 -0.51 -17.49
N VAL A 149 -22.88 0.78 -17.50
CA VAL A 149 -22.25 1.44 -18.65
C VAL A 149 -20.75 1.11 -18.64
N PRO A 150 -20.21 0.41 -19.66
CA PRO A 150 -18.83 -0.11 -19.62
C PRO A 150 -17.76 0.96 -19.42
N GLN A 151 -17.93 2.12 -20.06
CA GLN A 151 -16.99 3.25 -19.94
C GLN A 151 -16.96 3.80 -18.51
N LEU A 152 -18.14 3.97 -17.89
CA LEU A 152 -18.25 4.46 -16.51
C LEU A 152 -17.76 3.42 -15.51
N ASN A 153 -18.03 2.13 -15.75
CA ASN A 153 -17.52 1.05 -14.92
C ASN A 153 -15.98 1.01 -14.91
N LYS A 154 -15.37 1.18 -16.09
CA LYS A 154 -13.92 1.27 -16.25
C LYS A 154 -13.35 2.49 -15.53
N LEU A 155 -13.98 3.66 -15.69
CA LEU A 155 -13.57 4.90 -15.03
C LEU A 155 -13.66 4.81 -13.50
N LEU A 156 -14.78 4.29 -12.99
CA LEU A 156 -15.05 4.14 -11.56
C LEU A 156 -14.34 2.93 -10.94
N ARG A 157 -13.66 2.10 -11.74
CA ARG A 157 -12.98 0.87 -11.32
C ARG A 157 -13.89 0.02 -10.40
N GLN A 158 -15.11 -0.26 -10.84
CA GLN A 158 -16.12 -0.99 -10.04
C GLN A 158 -16.43 -0.35 -8.66
N GLY A 159 -16.29 0.97 -8.55
CA GLY A 159 -16.48 1.72 -7.30
C GLY A 159 -15.27 1.75 -6.37
N ASP A 160 -14.10 1.23 -6.79
CA ASP A 160 -12.88 1.29 -5.98
C ASP A 160 -12.39 2.72 -5.73
N VAL A 161 -12.72 3.65 -6.61
CA VAL A 161 -12.25 5.05 -6.54
C VAL A 161 -13.16 5.95 -5.69
N ILE A 162 -14.26 5.41 -5.15
CA ILE A 162 -15.20 6.17 -4.32
C ILE A 162 -14.66 6.24 -2.89
N PRO A 163 -14.31 7.42 -2.37
CA PRO A 163 -13.77 7.55 -1.03
C PRO A 163 -14.85 7.44 0.04
N SER A 164 -14.53 6.78 1.15
CA SER A 164 -15.20 7.05 2.42
C SER A 164 -14.77 8.42 2.93
N LEU A 165 -15.66 9.14 3.62
CA LEU A 165 -15.33 10.45 4.18
C LEU A 165 -15.14 10.37 5.69
N PRO A 166 -14.14 11.08 6.24
CA PRO A 166 -13.90 11.07 7.67
C PRO A 166 -14.99 11.88 8.38
N LYS A 167 -15.37 11.43 9.58
CA LYS A 167 -16.31 12.12 10.47
C LYS A 167 -15.75 13.46 10.96
N ARG A 168 -14.43 13.56 11.07
CA ARG A 168 -13.70 14.75 11.50
C ARG A 168 -12.49 14.93 10.60
N LEU A 169 -12.19 16.19 10.24
CA LEU A 169 -11.01 16.52 9.44
C LEU A 169 -9.70 16.42 10.23
N PHE A 170 -9.77 16.53 11.56
CA PHE A 170 -8.61 16.42 12.42
C PHE A 170 -8.33 14.96 12.80
N PRO A 171 -7.09 14.47 12.61
CA PRO A 171 -6.69 13.11 12.94
C PRO A 171 -6.69 12.88 14.46
N LYS A 172 -7.04 11.66 14.90
CA LYS A 172 -6.79 11.21 16.28
C LYS A 172 -5.28 11.07 16.49
N ARG A 173 -4.81 11.47 17.68
CA ARG A 173 -3.43 11.17 18.10
C ARG A 173 -3.40 9.75 18.64
N LEU A 174 -2.82 8.84 17.87
CA LEU A 174 -2.68 7.44 18.23
C LEU A 174 -1.22 7.02 18.02
N PRO A 175 -0.68 6.14 18.87
CA PRO A 175 0.62 5.53 18.59
C PRO A 175 0.59 4.79 17.26
N PHE A 176 1.67 4.91 16.50
CA PHE A 176 1.86 4.22 15.23
C PHE A 176 2.93 3.16 15.42
N TYR A 177 2.53 1.90 15.25
CA TYR A 177 3.43 0.76 15.38
C TYR A 177 3.71 0.18 14.00
N PHE A 178 4.93 -0.25 13.75
CA PHE A 178 5.25 -1.00 12.56
C PHE A 178 6.41 -1.96 12.84
N GLN A 179 6.51 -2.99 12.02
CA GLN A 179 7.63 -3.90 12.04
C GLN A 179 7.97 -4.39 10.63
N PHE A 180 9.24 -4.67 10.43
CA PHE A 180 9.75 -5.27 9.21
C PHE A 180 10.16 -6.71 9.49
N MET A 181 9.76 -7.60 8.59
CA MET A 181 10.02 -9.04 8.66
C MET A 181 11.30 -9.39 7.89
N PRO A 182 11.83 -10.61 8.10
CA PRO A 182 13.00 -11.08 7.37
C PRO A 182 12.83 -10.98 5.85
N ARG A 183 13.94 -10.65 5.17
CA ARG A 183 14.07 -10.58 3.72
C ARG A 183 13.78 -11.96 3.09
N GLN A 184 12.96 -11.99 2.06
CA GLN A 184 12.52 -13.19 1.35
C GLN A 184 12.92 -13.10 -0.11
N SER A 185 13.71 -14.06 -0.59
CA SER A 185 14.08 -14.11 -2.00
C SER A 185 12.93 -14.65 -2.85
N ILE A 186 12.72 -14.00 -4.00
CA ILE A 186 11.75 -14.43 -5.01
C ILE A 186 12.41 -15.10 -6.22
N ALA A 187 13.75 -15.20 -6.23
CA ALA A 187 14.50 -15.75 -7.35
C ALA A 187 14.14 -17.21 -7.69
N GLN A 188 13.59 -17.94 -6.71
CA GLN A 188 13.27 -19.37 -6.85
C GLN A 188 11.87 -19.63 -7.40
N VAL A 189 11.05 -18.57 -7.53
CA VAL A 189 9.70 -18.65 -8.11
C VAL A 189 9.84 -18.66 -9.63
N GLN A 190 9.41 -19.73 -10.29
CA GLN A 190 9.50 -19.93 -11.73
C GLN A 190 8.13 -20.04 -12.40
N THR A 191 7.14 -20.57 -11.67
CA THR A 191 5.80 -20.82 -12.22
C THR A 191 4.77 -19.80 -11.72
N GLN A 192 3.64 -19.72 -12.43
CA GLN A 192 2.52 -18.86 -12.01
C GLN A 192 1.90 -19.38 -10.71
N GLU A 193 1.84 -20.70 -10.51
CA GLU A 193 1.38 -21.33 -9.26
C GLU A 193 2.27 -20.95 -8.08
N GLU A 194 3.60 -21.01 -8.25
CA GLU A 194 4.57 -20.61 -7.23
C GLU A 194 4.46 -19.11 -6.91
N LEU A 195 4.23 -18.27 -7.92
CA LEU A 195 4.03 -16.83 -7.72
C LEU A 195 2.77 -16.54 -6.90
N ILE A 196 1.70 -17.30 -7.14
CA ILE A 196 0.46 -17.23 -6.35
C ILE A 196 0.70 -17.69 -4.92
N ALA A 197 1.41 -18.81 -4.72
CA ALA A 197 1.74 -19.35 -3.41
C ALA A 197 2.63 -18.39 -2.61
N PHE A 198 3.68 -17.85 -3.23
CA PHE A 198 4.58 -16.86 -2.63
C PHE A 198 3.80 -15.62 -2.19
N ARG A 199 2.95 -15.08 -3.08
CA ARG A 199 2.10 -13.92 -2.75
C ARG A 199 1.19 -14.21 -1.57
N HIS A 200 0.56 -15.39 -1.54
CA HIS A 200 -0.32 -15.77 -0.43
C HIS A 200 0.47 -15.88 0.89
N SER A 201 1.62 -16.54 0.89
CA SER A 201 2.51 -16.63 2.05
C SER A 201 2.94 -15.25 2.53
N LEU A 202 3.30 -14.35 1.61
CA LEU A 202 3.64 -12.96 1.93
C LEU A 202 2.49 -12.22 2.62
N GLN A 203 1.24 -12.39 2.15
CA GLN A 203 0.07 -11.80 2.82
C GLN A 203 -0.11 -12.36 4.24
N GLN A 204 0.05 -13.67 4.44
CA GLN A 204 -0.06 -14.28 5.76
C GLN A 204 1.02 -13.77 6.72
N HIS A 205 2.26 -13.62 6.26
CA HIS A 205 3.32 -13.02 7.07
C HIS A 205 2.96 -11.60 7.55
N ILE A 206 2.43 -10.76 6.65
CA ILE A 206 1.99 -9.41 7.00
C ILE A 206 0.83 -9.44 8.01
N TYR A 207 -0.13 -10.38 7.87
CA TYR A 207 -1.21 -10.53 8.84
C TYR A 207 -0.73 -11.02 10.21
N THR A 208 0.23 -11.94 10.25
CA THR A 208 0.88 -12.35 11.50
C THR A 208 1.57 -11.15 12.14
N GLY A 209 2.33 -10.37 11.37
CA GLY A 209 2.97 -9.17 11.87
C GLY A 209 1.98 -8.13 12.41
N LEU A 210 0.82 -7.95 11.77
CA LEU A 210 -0.26 -7.11 12.28
C LEU A 210 -0.85 -7.64 13.60
N ALA A 211 -1.00 -8.96 13.74
CA ALA A 211 -1.50 -9.57 14.96
C ALA A 211 -0.54 -9.36 16.14
N GLU A 212 0.77 -9.50 15.90
CA GLU A 212 1.82 -9.24 16.88
C GLU A 212 1.83 -7.77 17.33
N LEU A 213 1.75 -6.82 16.39
CA LEU A 213 1.67 -5.40 16.73
C LEU A 213 0.41 -5.07 17.56
N LYS A 214 -0.71 -5.72 17.28
CA LYS A 214 -1.94 -5.56 18.08
C LYS A 214 -1.76 -6.09 19.50
N ALA A 215 -1.08 -7.21 19.67
CA ALA A 215 -0.76 -7.77 20.97
C ALA A 215 0.20 -6.86 21.75
N LEU A 216 1.24 -6.34 21.09
CA LEU A 216 2.17 -5.37 21.69
C LEU A 216 1.45 -4.13 22.20
N ARG A 217 0.59 -3.52 21.38
CA ARG A 217 -0.17 -2.33 21.76
C ARG A 217 -1.10 -2.55 22.97
N GLN A 218 -1.55 -3.78 23.22
CA GLN A 218 -2.39 -4.07 24.39
C GLN A 218 -1.58 -4.10 25.70
N GLN A 219 -0.26 -4.16 25.62
CA GLN A 219 0.67 -4.22 26.75
C GLN A 219 1.27 -2.86 27.09
N ASP A 220 1.21 -1.89 26.18
CA ASP A 220 1.64 -0.49 26.35
C ASP A 220 0.59 0.37 27.07
#